data_AF-A0A938FR38-F1
#
_entry.id   AF-A0A938FR38-F1
#
_cell.length_a   1.000
_cell.length_b   1.000
_cell.length_c   1.000
_cell.angle_alpha   90.00
_cell.angle_beta   90.00
_cell.angle_gamma   90.00
#
_symmetry.space_group_name_H-M   'P 1'
#
loop_
_entity.id
_entity.type
_entity.pdbx_description
1 polymer ?
#
loop_
_entity_poly.entity_id
_entity_poly.type
_entity_poly.pdbx_seq_one_letter_code
_entity_poly.pdbx_strand_id
1 'polypeptide(L)'
;MAPRLKAGISIWCCGERLYIGDQFRYFLLPEKIGEIPCIQSLHRLTNNSLENIDQPLLEALARLDLIDQRVTEISYRYRADRFFLSSIDGTRSLALQQFLKRFQIESDSASHRLGDIDSGRSKLLAGRNFSIEIATSPNSSNRIALNLFVALKAAGFERTSLQLPGESAIGDLNGTQMQKCELEVNRSDVVKRIDRDASLYPEPIDPPDEFLFAITIGAPSPDIQHRWLNNGINHPLIN
;
A
#
# COMPACT_ATOMS: atom_id res chain seq x y z
N MET A 1 -18.36 14.03 -2.70
CA MET A 1 -17.58 13.60 -3.89
C MET A 1 -18.35 12.49 -4.58
N ALA A 2 -18.31 12.40 -5.91
CA ALA A 2 -19.06 11.40 -6.66
C ALA A 2 -18.46 9.99 -6.43
N PRO A 3 -19.29 8.96 -6.20
CA PRO A 3 -18.84 7.57 -6.23
C PRO A 3 -18.14 7.22 -7.54
N ARG A 4 -17.22 6.27 -7.49
CA ARG A 4 -16.45 5.81 -8.66
C ARG A 4 -16.26 4.31 -8.64
N LEU A 5 -16.04 3.71 -9.81
CA LEU A 5 -15.65 2.29 -9.89
C LEU A 5 -14.32 2.06 -9.17
N LYS A 6 -14.22 0.94 -8.48
CA LYS A 6 -12.94 0.47 -7.92
C LYS A 6 -11.94 0.18 -9.04
N ALA A 7 -10.66 0.21 -8.68
CA ALA A 7 -9.59 -0.14 -9.60
C ALA A 7 -9.78 -1.55 -10.17
N GLY A 8 -9.48 -1.74 -11.47
CA GLY A 8 -9.63 -3.02 -12.16
C GLY A 8 -11.07 -3.42 -12.50
N ILE A 9 -12.09 -2.76 -11.93
CA ILE A 9 -13.49 -2.99 -12.33
C ILE A 9 -13.73 -2.39 -13.72
N SER A 10 -14.17 -3.25 -14.62
CA SER A 10 -14.49 -2.93 -16.00
C SER A 10 -15.97 -3.18 -16.28
N ILE A 11 -16.48 -2.52 -17.31
CA ILE A 11 -17.83 -2.72 -17.83
C ILE A 11 -17.67 -3.18 -19.28
N TRP A 12 -18.35 -4.26 -19.67
CA TRP A 12 -18.30 -4.76 -21.04
C TRP A 12 -19.62 -5.39 -21.47
N CYS A 13 -19.83 -5.47 -22.77
CA CYS A 13 -20.97 -6.16 -23.37
C CYS A 13 -20.53 -7.49 -24.00
N CYS A 14 -21.34 -8.53 -23.85
CA CYS A 14 -21.21 -9.78 -24.60
C CYS A 14 -22.57 -10.09 -25.23
N GLY A 15 -22.70 -9.82 -26.53
CA GLY A 15 -24.00 -9.75 -27.20
C GLY A 15 -24.84 -8.59 -26.64
N GLU A 16 -26.10 -8.86 -26.31
CA GLU A 16 -27.03 -7.89 -25.70
C GLU A 16 -26.88 -7.78 -24.17
N ARG A 17 -26.01 -8.59 -23.57
CA ARG A 17 -25.85 -8.66 -22.11
C ARG A 17 -24.73 -7.75 -21.64
N LEU A 18 -25.02 -7.00 -20.57
CA LEU A 18 -24.09 -6.07 -19.92
C LEU A 18 -23.47 -6.72 -18.68
N TYR A 19 -22.16 -6.65 -18.55
CA TYR A 19 -21.42 -7.20 -17.43
C TYR A 19 -20.59 -6.13 -16.73
N ILE A 20 -20.38 -6.33 -15.44
CA ILE A 20 -19.47 -5.52 -14.62
C ILE A 20 -18.65 -6.41 -13.70
N GLY A 21 -17.39 -6.10 -13.52
CA GLY A 21 -16.51 -6.83 -12.62
C GLY A 21 -15.04 -6.72 -12.99
N ASP A 22 -14.25 -7.60 -12.40
CA ASP A 22 -12.84 -7.78 -12.72
C ASP A 22 -12.58 -9.15 -13.38
N GLN A 23 -11.30 -9.51 -13.51
CA GLN A 23 -10.85 -10.77 -14.08
C GLN A 23 -11.23 -12.02 -13.27
N PHE A 24 -11.60 -11.86 -11.99
CA PHE A 24 -11.91 -12.96 -11.07
C PHE A 24 -13.40 -13.07 -10.77
N ARG A 25 -14.11 -11.95 -10.72
CA ARG A 25 -15.52 -11.87 -10.35
C ARG A 25 -16.24 -10.87 -11.25
N TYR A 26 -17.30 -11.37 -11.90
CA TYR A 26 -18.15 -10.55 -12.74
C TYR A 26 -19.63 -10.86 -12.53
N PHE A 27 -20.46 -9.87 -12.83
CA PHE A 27 -21.89 -9.91 -12.64
C PHE A 27 -22.59 -9.50 -13.93
N LEU A 28 -23.65 -10.23 -14.26
CA LEU A 28 -24.60 -9.82 -15.27
C LEU A 28 -25.47 -8.70 -14.67
N LEU A 29 -25.50 -7.55 -15.34
CA LEU A 29 -26.36 -6.44 -14.98
C LEU A 29 -27.72 -6.58 -15.67
N PRO A 30 -28.82 -6.19 -14.99
CA PRO A 30 -30.11 -6.10 -15.64
C PRO A 30 -30.09 -5.00 -16.71
N GLU A 31 -30.96 -5.11 -17.72
CA GLU A 31 -31.08 -4.09 -18.75
C GLU A 31 -31.50 -2.72 -18.18
N LYS A 32 -32.30 -2.74 -17.11
CA LYS A 32 -32.82 -1.55 -16.43
C LYS A 32 -32.77 -1.71 -14.91
N ILE A 33 -32.60 -0.60 -14.22
CA ILE A 33 -32.81 -0.50 -12.77
C ILE A 33 -33.83 0.61 -12.54
N GLY A 34 -35.00 0.25 -12.01
CA GLY A 34 -36.17 1.13 -12.06
C GLY A 34 -36.58 1.39 -13.51
N GLU A 35 -36.69 2.65 -13.90
CA GLU A 35 -37.07 3.04 -15.27
C GLU A 35 -35.87 3.34 -16.18
N ILE A 36 -34.66 3.42 -15.64
CA ILE A 36 -33.46 3.81 -16.40
C ILE A 36 -32.72 2.59 -16.94
N PRO A 37 -32.31 2.61 -18.22
CA PRO A 37 -31.35 1.66 -18.76
C PRO A 37 -30.05 1.65 -17.95
N CYS A 38 -29.65 0.49 -17.46
CA CYS A 38 -28.49 0.36 -16.57
C CYS A 38 -27.20 0.94 -17.20
N ILE A 39 -27.05 0.81 -18.52
CA ILE A 39 -25.94 1.37 -19.28
C ILE A 39 -25.86 2.91 -19.20
N GLN A 40 -27.00 3.60 -19.15
CA GLN A 40 -27.01 5.07 -19.05
C GLN A 40 -26.50 5.54 -17.69
N SER A 41 -26.97 4.93 -16.61
CA SER A 41 -26.50 5.21 -15.25
C SER A 41 -25.02 4.86 -15.06
N LEU A 42 -24.54 3.78 -15.69
CA LEU A 42 -23.11 3.45 -15.69
C LEU A 42 -22.28 4.48 -16.46
N HIS A 43 -22.74 4.98 -17.60
CA HIS A 43 -22.07 6.07 -18.31
C HIS A 43 -22.00 7.35 -17.48
N ARG A 44 -23.07 7.66 -16.73
CA ARG A 44 -23.08 8.80 -15.80
C ARG A 44 -22.07 8.60 -14.66
N LEU A 45 -21.98 7.39 -14.12
CA LEU A 45 -20.97 7.02 -13.13
C LEU A 45 -19.55 7.24 -13.68
N THR A 46 -19.23 6.74 -14.88
CA THR A 46 -17.90 6.89 -15.48
C THR A 46 -17.56 8.35 -15.83
N ASN A 47 -18.57 9.16 -16.13
CA ASN A 47 -18.42 10.57 -16.51
C ASN A 47 -18.54 11.54 -15.32
N ASN A 48 -18.67 11.03 -14.09
CA ASN A 48 -18.93 11.84 -12.88
C ASN A 48 -20.15 12.77 -12.99
N SER A 49 -21.19 12.33 -13.70
CA SER A 49 -22.43 13.07 -13.96
C SER A 49 -23.65 12.37 -13.37
N LEU A 50 -23.48 11.79 -12.18
CA LEU A 50 -24.53 11.06 -11.45
C LEU A 50 -25.67 11.98 -11.02
N GLU A 51 -26.89 11.48 -11.10
CA GLU A 51 -28.11 12.12 -10.64
C GLU A 51 -28.75 11.31 -9.50
N ASN A 52 -29.69 11.91 -8.76
CA ASN A 52 -30.40 11.21 -7.66
C ASN A 52 -31.11 9.93 -8.12
N ILE A 53 -31.49 9.86 -9.39
CA ILE A 53 -32.17 8.70 -9.98
C ILE A 53 -31.24 7.48 -10.15
N ASP A 54 -29.92 7.69 -10.12
CA ASP A 54 -28.91 6.62 -10.21
C ASP A 54 -28.66 5.92 -8.85
N GLN A 55 -29.29 6.41 -7.77
CA GLN A 55 -29.09 5.90 -6.41
C GLN A 55 -29.32 4.38 -6.26
N PRO A 56 -30.35 3.75 -6.87
CA PRO A 56 -30.53 2.30 -6.76
C PRO A 56 -29.39 1.49 -7.37
N LEU A 57 -28.79 1.98 -8.48
CA LEU A 57 -27.60 1.37 -9.07
C LEU A 57 -26.42 1.50 -8.10
N LEU A 58 -26.18 2.70 -7.55
CA LEU A 58 -25.07 2.94 -6.62
C LEU A 58 -25.17 2.05 -5.38
N GLU A 59 -26.36 1.86 -4.83
CA GLU A 59 -26.58 0.96 -3.71
C GLU A 59 -26.29 -0.51 -4.07
N ALA A 60 -26.71 -0.95 -5.26
CA ALA A 60 -26.41 -2.30 -5.74
C ALA A 60 -24.90 -2.50 -5.92
N LEU A 61 -24.22 -1.56 -6.58
CA LEU A 61 -22.78 -1.61 -6.80
C LEU A 61 -21.99 -1.56 -5.48
N ALA A 62 -22.44 -0.76 -4.51
CA ALA A 62 -21.82 -0.70 -3.18
C ALA A 62 -21.97 -2.02 -2.42
N ARG A 63 -23.15 -2.65 -2.46
CA ARG A 63 -23.37 -3.98 -1.85
C ARG A 63 -22.52 -5.07 -2.47
N LEU A 64 -22.19 -4.93 -3.76
CA LEU A 64 -21.31 -5.84 -4.48
C LEU A 64 -19.82 -5.50 -4.32
N ASP A 65 -19.50 -4.43 -3.58
CA ASP A 65 -18.13 -3.94 -3.37
C ASP A 65 -17.41 -3.55 -4.67
N LEU A 66 -18.14 -2.91 -5.60
CA LEU A 66 -17.66 -2.53 -6.94
C LEU A 66 -17.33 -1.04 -7.09
N ILE A 67 -17.73 -0.22 -6.11
CA ILE A 67 -17.51 1.23 -6.12
C ILE A 67 -16.87 1.71 -4.83
N ASP A 68 -16.09 2.78 -4.95
CA ASP A 68 -15.64 3.58 -3.83
C ASP A 68 -16.58 4.77 -3.62
N GLN A 69 -16.95 5.02 -2.37
CA GLN A 69 -17.93 6.03 -1.98
C GLN A 69 -17.31 7.19 -1.19
N ARG A 70 -16.08 7.00 -0.71
CA ARG A 70 -15.33 7.96 0.10
C ARG A 70 -14.02 8.31 -0.58
N VAL A 71 -13.53 9.51 -0.31
CA VAL A 71 -12.14 9.87 -0.58
C VAL A 71 -11.47 10.25 0.72
N THR A 72 -10.37 9.55 0.98
CA THR A 72 -9.48 9.83 2.09
C THR A 72 -8.35 10.70 1.59
N GLU A 73 -8.18 11.85 2.23
CA GLU A 73 -7.11 12.77 1.89
C GLU A 73 -5.75 12.15 2.22
N ILE A 74 -4.81 12.29 1.30
CA ILE A 74 -3.42 11.90 1.50
C ILE A 74 -2.70 13.14 2.00
N SER A 75 -2.32 13.15 3.28
CA SER A 75 -1.46 14.20 3.81
C SER A 75 -0.02 13.95 3.33
N TYR A 76 0.49 14.90 2.56
CA TYR A 76 1.83 14.86 1.98
C TYR A 76 2.51 16.22 2.14
N ARG A 77 3.77 16.18 2.53
CA ARG A 77 4.69 17.30 2.73
C ARG A 77 5.95 17.01 1.90
N TYR A 78 5.98 17.48 0.66
CA TYR A 78 7.27 17.72 0.04
C TYR A 78 7.81 19.06 0.50
N ARG A 79 9.14 19.10 0.72
CA ARG A 79 9.94 20.28 1.07
C ARG A 79 9.23 21.61 0.72
N ALA A 80 8.82 22.33 1.76
CA ALA A 80 8.31 23.69 1.81
C ALA A 80 6.82 23.99 1.48
N ASP A 81 6.07 23.16 0.74
CA ASP A 81 4.71 23.55 0.34
C ASP A 81 3.63 22.54 0.81
N ARG A 82 2.72 23.01 1.67
CA ARG A 82 1.52 22.26 2.06
C ARG A 82 0.49 22.37 0.93
N PHE A 83 0.42 21.39 0.05
CA PHE A 83 -0.66 21.30 -0.92
C PHE A 83 -1.79 20.40 -0.41
N PHE A 84 -3.01 20.94 -0.33
CA PHE A 84 -4.23 20.14 -0.18
C PHE A 84 -4.60 19.57 -1.55
N LEU A 85 -4.67 18.24 -1.65
CA LEU A 85 -4.88 17.52 -2.91
C LEU A 85 -6.36 17.49 -3.34
N SER A 86 -6.92 18.64 -3.74
CA SER A 86 -8.27 18.70 -4.33
C SER A 86 -8.29 18.94 -5.85
N SER A 87 -7.18 19.34 -6.50
CA SER A 87 -7.12 19.50 -7.96
C SER A 87 -5.81 18.98 -8.58
N ILE A 88 -5.94 18.39 -9.77
CA ILE A 88 -4.85 17.83 -10.58
C ILE A 88 -4.37 18.92 -11.54
N ASP A 89 -3.69 19.96 -11.03
CA ASP A 89 -3.09 21.00 -11.88
C ASP A 89 -1.63 20.69 -12.24
N GLY A 90 -1.28 21.01 -13.49
CA GLY A 90 -0.09 20.57 -14.24
C GLY A 90 1.26 21.16 -13.84
N THR A 91 1.41 21.72 -12.63
CA THR A 91 2.67 22.29 -12.10
C THR A 91 3.33 21.40 -11.03
N ARG A 92 3.01 20.10 -11.02
CA ARG A 92 3.55 19.16 -10.01
C ARG A 92 5.02 18.84 -10.26
N SER A 93 5.85 18.93 -9.22
CA SER A 93 7.21 18.36 -9.20
C SER A 93 7.19 16.88 -9.64
N LEU A 94 8.16 16.46 -10.46
CA LEU A 94 8.30 15.08 -10.95
C LEU A 94 8.28 14.06 -9.80
N ALA A 95 8.90 14.41 -8.66
CA ALA A 95 8.92 13.57 -7.47
C ALA A 95 7.52 13.33 -6.88
N LEU A 96 6.67 14.38 -6.85
CA LEU A 96 5.29 14.26 -6.39
C LEU A 96 4.47 13.38 -7.35
N GLN A 97 4.65 13.53 -8.66
CA GLN A 97 3.95 12.69 -9.63
C GLN A 97 4.34 11.21 -9.48
N GLN A 98 5.62 10.93 -9.29
CA GLN A 98 6.11 9.57 -9.06
C GLN A 98 5.57 8.98 -7.75
N PHE A 99 5.57 9.77 -6.66
CA PHE A 99 4.96 9.37 -5.40
C PHE A 99 3.48 9.00 -5.58
N LEU A 100 2.68 9.93 -6.14
CA LEU A 100 1.24 9.70 -6.32
C LEU A 100 0.97 8.48 -7.21
N LYS A 101 1.80 8.25 -8.23
CA LYS A 101 1.68 7.06 -9.08
C LYS A 101 1.94 5.76 -8.30
N ARG A 102 3.02 5.69 -7.52
CA ARG A 102 3.32 4.52 -6.68
C ARG A 102 2.26 4.30 -5.61
N PHE A 103 1.87 5.38 -4.92
CA PHE A 103 0.82 5.35 -3.92
C PHE A 103 -0.50 4.81 -4.50
N GLN A 104 -0.89 5.28 -5.69
CA GLN A 104 -2.12 4.84 -6.34
C GLN A 104 -2.09 3.33 -6.65
N ILE A 105 -0.96 2.79 -7.13
CA ILE A 105 -0.80 1.35 -7.40
C ILE A 105 -0.98 0.53 -6.12
N GLU A 106 -0.34 0.95 -5.02
CA GLU A 106 -0.45 0.25 -3.73
C GLU A 106 -1.86 0.37 -3.12
N SER A 107 -2.48 1.55 -3.20
CA SER A 107 -3.83 1.76 -2.69
C SER A 107 -4.86 0.95 -3.49
N ASP A 108 -4.71 0.89 -4.81
CA ASP A 108 -5.59 0.10 -5.69
C ASP A 108 -5.49 -1.39 -5.36
N SER A 109 -4.29 -1.88 -5.09
CA SER A 109 -4.09 -3.26 -4.64
C SER A 109 -4.78 -3.55 -3.29
N ALA A 110 -4.83 -2.57 -2.38
CA ALA A 110 -5.51 -2.68 -1.10
C ALA A 110 -7.05 -2.51 -1.19
N SER A 111 -7.55 -1.95 -2.29
CA SER A 111 -8.97 -1.59 -2.49
C SER A 111 -9.92 -2.79 -2.66
N HIS A 112 -9.40 -3.95 -3.06
CA HIS A 112 -10.17 -5.18 -3.28
C HIS A 112 -10.49 -5.95 -1.98
N ARG A 113 -10.01 -5.50 -0.83
CA ARG A 113 -10.36 -6.12 0.45
C ARG A 113 -11.78 -5.72 0.84
N LEU A 114 -12.61 -6.72 1.16
CA LEU A 114 -14.01 -6.55 1.54
C LEU A 114 -14.21 -5.40 2.56
N GLY A 115 -15.15 -4.51 2.27
CA GLY A 115 -15.51 -3.39 3.13
C GLY A 115 -14.63 -2.15 2.95
N ASP A 116 -13.73 -2.15 1.96
CA ASP A 116 -13.06 -0.93 1.53
C ASP A 116 -14.02 -0.01 0.79
N ILE A 117 -13.99 1.29 1.11
CA ILE A 117 -14.90 2.27 0.49
C ILE A 117 -14.16 3.48 -0.07
N ASP A 118 -12.82 3.47 -0.04
CA ASP A 118 -11.98 4.63 -0.31
C ASP A 118 -10.74 4.32 -1.16
N SER A 119 -10.83 3.28 -2.00
CA SER A 119 -9.76 2.81 -2.87
C SER A 119 -8.49 2.42 -2.12
N GLY A 120 -8.62 1.81 -0.95
CA GLY A 120 -7.50 1.30 -0.13
C GLY A 120 -6.65 2.39 0.52
N ARG A 121 -7.01 3.67 0.39
CA ARG A 121 -6.21 4.80 0.88
C ARG A 121 -6.09 4.80 2.39
N SER A 122 -7.19 4.60 3.13
CA SER A 122 -7.15 4.54 4.59
C SER A 122 -6.26 3.41 5.09
N LYS A 123 -6.24 2.26 4.40
CA LYS A 123 -5.41 1.11 4.79
C LYS A 123 -3.92 1.41 4.59
N LEU A 124 -3.56 2.03 3.47
CA LEU A 124 -2.17 2.41 3.21
C LEU A 124 -1.67 3.47 4.20
N LEU A 125 -2.53 4.42 4.57
CA LEU A 125 -2.24 5.41 5.61
C LEU A 125 -2.13 4.77 7.01
N ALA A 126 -2.95 3.77 7.32
CA ALA A 126 -2.82 3.01 8.55
C ALA A 126 -1.49 2.23 8.59
N GLY A 127 -1.08 1.63 7.47
CA GLY A 127 0.21 0.95 7.32
C GLY A 127 1.41 1.85 7.60
N ARG A 128 1.36 3.12 7.18
CA ARG A 128 2.39 4.14 7.49
C ARG A 128 2.68 4.26 8.98
N ASN A 129 1.65 4.12 9.82
CA ASN A 129 1.75 4.26 11.27
C ASN A 129 2.00 2.93 12.00
N PHE A 130 1.96 1.80 11.29
CA PHE A 130 2.15 0.48 11.86
C PHE A 130 3.63 0.17 12.01
N SER A 131 4.11 0.08 13.25
CA SER A 131 5.53 -0.12 13.55
C SER A 131 5.92 -1.61 13.57
N ILE A 132 6.92 -1.96 12.77
CA ILE A 132 7.41 -3.33 12.60
C ILE A 132 8.90 -3.38 12.94
N GLU A 133 9.30 -4.35 13.75
CA GLU A 133 10.71 -4.66 13.96
C GLU A 133 11.10 -5.94 13.21
N ILE A 134 12.22 -5.92 12.48
CA ILE A 134 12.83 -7.10 11.88
C ILE A 134 14.12 -7.40 12.62
N ALA A 135 14.16 -8.53 13.31
CA ALA A 135 15.34 -9.04 13.98
C ALA A 135 15.95 -10.21 13.20
N THR A 136 17.28 -10.28 13.19
CA THR A 136 18.04 -11.33 12.51
C THR A 136 18.98 -12.04 13.46
N SER A 137 19.05 -13.35 13.36
CA SER A 137 20.08 -14.15 14.05
C SER A 137 21.44 -14.03 13.34
N PRO A 138 22.59 -14.18 14.04
CA PRO A 138 23.91 -14.15 13.41
C PRO A 138 24.11 -15.17 12.28
N ASN A 139 23.41 -16.31 12.36
CA ASN A 139 23.47 -17.39 11.36
C ASN A 139 22.36 -17.30 10.30
N SER A 140 21.53 -16.26 10.37
CA SER A 140 20.38 -16.10 9.48
C SER A 140 20.75 -15.41 8.17
N SER A 141 19.88 -15.56 7.16
CA SER A 141 20.10 -14.93 5.86
C SER A 141 19.71 -13.45 5.90
N ASN A 142 20.71 -12.56 5.98
CA ASN A 142 20.53 -11.10 5.84
C ASN A 142 19.75 -10.73 4.57
N ARG A 143 19.89 -11.54 3.51
CA ARG A 143 19.16 -11.38 2.24
C ARG A 143 17.65 -11.39 2.43
N ILE A 144 17.13 -12.32 3.23
CA ILE A 144 15.69 -12.40 3.49
C ILE A 144 15.24 -11.15 4.25
N ALA A 145 15.99 -10.77 5.30
CA ALA A 145 15.69 -9.61 6.11
C ALA A 145 15.68 -8.31 5.29
N LEU A 146 16.69 -8.09 4.45
CA LEU A 146 16.79 -6.91 3.58
C LEU A 146 15.65 -6.85 2.55
N ASN A 147 15.34 -7.97 1.88
CA ASN A 147 14.27 -7.97 0.89
C ASN A 147 12.89 -7.77 1.54
N LEU A 148 12.67 -8.34 2.72
CA LEU A 148 11.45 -8.11 3.49
C LEU A 148 11.34 -6.64 3.91
N PHE A 149 12.43 -6.05 4.40
CA PHE A 149 12.49 -4.63 4.75
C PHE A 149 12.13 -3.74 3.56
N VAL A 150 12.78 -3.97 2.41
CA VAL A 150 12.47 -3.26 1.15
C VAL A 150 11.00 -3.40 0.77
N ALA A 151 10.45 -4.62 0.82
CA ALA A 151 9.06 -4.87 0.45
C ALA A 151 8.07 -4.14 1.38
N LEU A 152 8.34 -4.14 2.69
CA LEU A 152 7.52 -3.43 3.67
C LEU A 152 7.58 -1.91 3.45
N LYS A 153 8.77 -1.36 3.23
CA LYS A 153 8.96 0.07 2.91
C LYS A 153 8.24 0.47 1.61
N ALA A 154 8.37 -0.33 0.55
CA ALA A 154 7.69 -0.11 -0.72
C ALA A 154 6.16 -0.22 -0.61
N ALA A 155 5.65 -1.08 0.28
CA ALA A 155 4.23 -1.21 0.60
C ALA A 155 3.71 -0.13 1.58
N GLY A 156 4.55 0.82 1.99
CA GLY A 156 4.16 1.95 2.82
C GLY A 156 4.20 1.70 4.33
N PHE A 157 4.81 0.61 4.82
CA PHE A 157 5.09 0.40 6.24
C PHE A 157 6.33 1.18 6.66
N GLU A 158 6.17 2.50 6.74
CA GLU A 158 7.29 3.42 6.90
C GLU A 158 8.01 3.29 8.25
N ARG A 159 7.29 2.87 9.31
CA ARG A 159 7.84 2.62 10.66
C ARG A 159 8.41 1.20 10.81
N THR A 160 9.01 0.67 9.74
CA THR A 160 9.74 -0.60 9.79
C THR A 160 11.18 -0.35 10.22
N SER A 161 11.68 -1.12 11.17
CA SER A 161 13.08 -1.10 11.61
C SER A 161 13.77 -2.41 11.27
N LEU A 162 14.99 -2.33 10.74
CA LEU A 162 15.86 -3.48 10.49
C LEU A 162 17.23 -3.17 11.10
N GLN A 163 17.71 -4.07 11.96
CA GLN A 163 19.05 -4.00 12.52
C GLN A 163 19.88 -5.19 12.01
N LEU A 164 20.95 -4.87 11.30
CA LEU A 164 21.92 -5.86 10.84
C LEU A 164 23.28 -5.54 11.45
N PRO A 165 23.84 -6.40 12.32
CA PRO A 165 25.14 -6.16 12.91
C PRO A 165 26.28 -6.37 11.89
N GLY A 166 27.39 -5.66 12.11
CA GLY A 166 28.64 -5.85 11.38
C GLY A 166 28.72 -5.18 10.01
N GLU A 167 29.75 -5.56 9.26
CA GLU A 167 30.07 -5.03 7.94
C GLU A 167 29.53 -5.91 6.82
N SER A 168 29.19 -5.26 5.72
CA SER A 168 28.65 -5.87 4.51
C SER A 168 29.69 -6.78 3.85
N ALA A 169 29.29 -8.00 3.51
CA ALA A 169 30.16 -9.00 2.89
C ALA A 169 29.72 -9.33 1.46
N ILE A 170 30.58 -10.01 0.69
CA ILE A 170 30.28 -10.44 -0.69
C ILE A 170 29.00 -11.28 -0.76
N GLY A 171 28.75 -12.12 0.26
CA GLY A 171 27.54 -12.92 0.35
C GLY A 171 26.25 -12.10 0.42
N ASP A 172 26.32 -10.86 0.91
CA ASP A 172 25.17 -9.96 1.01
C ASP A 172 24.79 -9.33 -0.34
N LEU A 173 25.70 -9.28 -1.33
CA LEU A 173 25.43 -8.71 -2.66
C LEU A 173 24.43 -9.53 -3.48
N ASN A 174 24.40 -10.85 -3.28
CA ASN A 174 23.62 -11.74 -4.12
C ASN A 174 22.14 -11.71 -3.73
N GLY A 175 21.30 -11.19 -4.63
CA GLY A 175 19.85 -11.19 -4.46
C GLY A 175 19.35 -10.17 -3.45
N THR A 176 20.11 -9.11 -3.19
CA THR A 176 19.68 -7.93 -2.41
C THR A 176 19.82 -6.66 -3.26
N GLN A 177 19.39 -5.52 -2.71
CA GLN A 177 19.64 -4.19 -3.31
C GLN A 177 21.00 -3.59 -2.92
N MET A 178 21.92 -4.38 -2.36
CA MET A 178 23.26 -3.91 -2.00
C MET A 178 24.13 -3.74 -3.25
N GLN A 179 24.93 -2.68 -3.26
CA GLN A 179 25.80 -2.33 -4.36
C GLN A 179 27.24 -2.77 -4.07
N LYS A 180 28.03 -3.00 -5.12
CA LYS A 180 29.44 -3.43 -4.97
C LYS A 180 30.30 -2.43 -4.19
N CYS A 181 29.99 -1.13 -4.28
CA CYS A 181 30.67 -0.08 -3.53
C CYS A 181 30.35 -0.08 -2.03
N GLU A 182 29.41 -0.91 -1.58
CA GLU A 182 28.96 -1.01 -0.18
C GLU A 182 29.58 -2.21 0.55
N LEU A 183 30.52 -2.92 -0.08
CA LEU A 183 31.33 -3.93 0.60
C LEU A 183 32.16 -3.29 1.71
N GLU A 184 32.30 -4.00 2.83
CA GLU A 184 33.03 -3.54 4.02
C GLU A 184 32.43 -2.27 4.68
N VAL A 185 31.29 -1.80 4.19
CA VAL A 185 30.52 -0.72 4.82
C VAL A 185 29.65 -1.30 5.93
N ASN A 186 29.46 -0.55 7.02
CA ASN A 186 28.55 -0.92 8.09
C ASN A 186 27.14 -1.18 7.53
N ARG A 187 26.57 -2.36 7.80
CA ARG A 187 25.25 -2.73 7.28
C ARG A 187 24.15 -1.77 7.69
N SER A 188 24.27 -1.12 8.86
CA SER A 188 23.33 -0.11 9.33
C SER A 188 23.25 1.09 8.39
N ASP A 189 24.37 1.50 7.79
CA ASP A 189 24.40 2.62 6.85
C ASP A 189 23.84 2.23 5.48
N VAL A 190 24.07 0.97 5.08
CA VAL A 190 23.43 0.42 3.88
C VAL A 190 21.91 0.34 4.05
N VAL A 191 21.43 -0.10 5.22
CA VAL A 191 19.99 -0.12 5.56
C VAL A 191 19.39 1.29 5.49
N LYS A 192 20.04 2.31 6.04
CA LYS A 192 19.55 3.71 5.94
C LYS A 192 19.46 4.21 4.50
N ARG A 193 20.42 3.85 3.65
CA ARG A 193 20.36 4.18 2.22
C ARG A 193 19.18 3.45 1.55
N ILE A 194 19.04 2.14 1.79
CA ILE A 194 17.93 1.35 1.25
C ILE A 194 16.60 1.92 1.70
N ASP A 195 16.48 2.28 2.98
CA ASP A 195 15.29 2.91 3.56
C ASP A 195 14.86 4.13 2.73
N ARG A 196 15.79 5.06 2.50
CA ARG A 196 15.54 6.25 1.68
C ARG A 196 15.11 5.92 0.25
N ASP A 197 15.72 4.91 -0.37
CA ASP A 197 15.51 4.59 -1.78
C ASP A 197 14.24 3.74 -2.02
N ALA A 198 13.86 2.90 -1.05
CA ALA A 198 12.73 1.97 -1.12
C ALA A 198 11.43 2.52 -0.51
N SER A 199 11.50 3.55 0.35
CA SER A 199 10.32 4.14 0.99
C SER A 199 9.26 4.56 -0.03
N LEU A 200 8.01 4.22 0.25
CA LEU A 200 6.88 4.71 -0.53
C LEU A 200 6.70 6.21 -0.30
N TYR A 201 6.90 6.66 0.93
CA TYR A 201 6.80 8.07 1.30
C TYR A 201 8.19 8.73 1.27
N PRO A 202 8.34 9.92 0.64
CA PRO A 202 9.62 10.61 0.56
C PRO A 202 9.96 11.43 1.82
N GLU A 203 9.04 11.49 2.78
CA GLU A 203 9.27 12.15 4.06
C GLU A 203 9.97 11.19 5.02
N PRO A 204 11.07 11.60 5.67
CA PRO A 204 11.62 10.82 6.76
C PRO A 204 10.59 10.77 7.90
N ILE A 205 10.42 9.57 8.47
CA ILE A 205 9.60 9.37 9.66
C ILE A 205 10.56 9.05 10.80
N ASP A 206 10.32 9.66 11.95
CA ASP A 206 11.07 9.32 13.15
C ASP A 206 10.90 7.84 13.49
N PRO A 207 11.97 7.18 13.99
CA PRO A 207 11.89 5.80 14.41
C PRO A 207 10.79 5.65 15.48
N PRO A 208 10.01 4.55 15.44
CA PRO A 208 8.95 4.34 16.40
C PRO A 208 9.53 4.11 17.81
N ASP A 209 8.88 4.69 18.82
CA ASP A 209 9.20 4.44 20.24
C ASP A 209 8.81 3.02 20.67
N GLU A 210 7.76 2.47 20.05
CA GLU A 210 7.23 1.14 20.33
C GLU A 210 6.85 0.39 19.04
N PHE A 211 7.10 -0.92 19.02
CA PHE A 211 6.76 -1.80 17.91
C PHE A 211 5.45 -2.55 18.16
N LEU A 212 4.56 -2.55 17.17
CA LEU A 212 3.29 -3.28 17.22
C LEU A 212 3.43 -4.73 16.77
N PHE A 213 4.49 -5.02 15.99
CA PHE A 213 4.75 -6.32 15.43
C PHE A 213 6.25 -6.55 15.28
N ALA A 214 6.69 -7.79 15.47
CA ALA A 214 8.08 -8.16 15.29
C ALA A 214 8.21 -9.39 14.39
N ILE A 215 9.22 -9.41 13.52
CA ILE A 215 9.51 -10.53 12.63
C ILE A 215 10.93 -11.01 12.92
N THR A 216 11.08 -12.32 13.07
CA THR A 216 12.40 -12.93 13.23
C THR A 216 12.80 -13.72 12.01
N ILE A 217 14.00 -13.45 11.51
CA ILE A 217 14.68 -14.30 10.52
C ILE A 217 15.72 -15.14 11.28
N GLY A 218 15.46 -16.43 11.40
CA GLY A 218 16.18 -17.33 12.28
C GLY A 218 15.83 -17.12 13.76
N ALA A 219 16.45 -17.92 14.64
CA ALA A 219 16.17 -17.89 16.06
C ALA A 219 16.54 -16.52 16.68
N PRO A 220 15.59 -15.79 17.30
CA PRO A 220 15.90 -14.53 17.99
C PRO A 220 16.85 -14.78 19.16
N SER A 221 17.59 -13.74 19.55
CA SER A 221 18.32 -13.78 20.81
C SER A 221 17.33 -13.82 21.99
N PRO A 222 17.70 -14.46 23.11
CA PRO A 222 16.86 -14.48 24.31
C PRO A 222 16.45 -13.06 24.77
N ASP A 223 17.36 -12.09 24.69
CA ASP A 223 17.11 -10.71 25.10
C ASP A 223 16.00 -10.04 24.27
N ILE A 224 16.03 -10.24 22.95
CA ILE A 224 15.02 -9.72 22.02
C ILE A 224 13.66 -10.37 22.32
N GLN A 225 13.65 -11.69 22.53
CA GLN A 225 12.44 -12.44 22.83
C GLN A 225 11.83 -12.01 24.17
N HIS A 226 12.66 -11.82 25.21
CA HIS A 226 12.20 -11.31 26.51
C HIS A 226 11.61 -9.91 26.40
N ARG A 227 12.25 -9.01 25.65
CA ARG A 227 11.72 -7.66 25.42
C ARG A 227 10.34 -7.70 24.75
N TRP A 228 10.16 -8.52 23.73
CA TRP A 228 8.86 -8.63 23.05
C TRP A 228 7.77 -9.24 23.91
N LEU A 229 8.09 -10.27 24.69
CA LEU A 229 7.14 -10.86 25.63
C LEU A 229 6.71 -9.85 26.70
N ASN A 230 7.65 -9.08 27.24
CA ASN A 230 7.37 -8.04 28.24
C ASN A 230 6.49 -6.91 27.67
N ASN A 231 6.68 -6.57 26.40
CA ASN A 231 5.93 -5.52 25.72
C ASN A 231 4.64 -6.03 25.04
N GLY A 232 4.30 -7.32 25.17
CA GLY A 232 3.11 -7.91 24.55
C GLY A 232 3.13 -7.92 23.01
N ILE A 233 4.32 -7.97 22.40
CA ILE A 233 4.49 -7.86 20.94
C ILE A 233 4.26 -9.22 20.27
N ASN A 234 3.34 -9.24 19.30
CA ASN A 234 3.10 -10.41 18.45
C ASN A 234 4.32 -10.65 17.53
N HIS A 235 4.84 -11.88 17.51
CA HIS A 235 6.03 -12.21 16.73
C HIS A 235 5.97 -13.58 16.05
N PRO A 236 5.94 -13.67 14.70
CA PRO A 236 6.22 -14.89 13.97
C PRO A 236 7.72 -15.22 13.90
N LEU A 237 8.01 -16.53 13.85
CA LEU A 237 9.33 -17.09 13.55
C LEU A 237 9.40 -17.56 12.09
N ILE A 238 10.37 -17.05 11.33
CA ILE A 238 10.68 -17.49 9.97
C ILE A 238 12.01 -18.25 10.00
N ASN A 239 11.96 -19.55 9.71
CA ASN A 239 13.11 -20.46 9.63
C ASN A 239 13.60 -20.63 8.19
#